data_AF-A0A3B8W7V7-F1
#
_entry.id   AF-A0A3B8W7V7-F1
#
_cell.length_a   1.000
_cell.length_b   1.000
_cell.length_c   1.000
_cell.angle_alpha   90.00
_cell.angle_beta   90.00
_cell.angle_gamma   90.00
#
_symmetry.space_group_name_H-M   'P 1'
#
loop_
_entity.id
_entity.type
_entity.pdbx_description
1 polymer ?
#
loop_
_entity_poly.entity_id
_entity_poly.type
_entity_poly.pdbx_seq_one_letter_code
_entity_poly.pdbx_strand_id
1 'polypeptide(L)' 'METTYRLNTKELSVELIRSIQEAFGDKDIEITVTAQRDDTEFLLSTEANRKQLYESMDELAKGKGVAMSVAKLQAKYLR' A
#
# COMPACT_ATOMS: atom_id res chain seq x y z
N MET A 1 -14.86 14.93 -0.41
CA MET A 1 -13.58 14.93 0.33
C MET A 1 -13.41 13.52 0.84
N GLU A 2 -12.30 12.87 0.49
CA GLU A 2 -11.98 11.52 0.92
C GLU A 2 -10.82 11.59 1.92
N THR A 3 -11.02 11.04 3.11
CA THR A 3 -10.00 11.01 4.17
C THR A 3 -9.83 9.56 4.61
N THR A 4 -8.61 9.04 4.54
CA THR A 4 -8.29 7.69 5.01
C THR A 4 -7.50 7.76 6.31
N TYR A 5 -7.99 7.09 7.35
CA TYR A 5 -7.27 6.90 8.62
C TYR A 5 -6.70 5.48 8.65
N ARG A 6 -5.38 5.34 8.86
CA ARG A 6 -4.71 4.04 9.02
C ARG A 6 -4.28 3.88 10.46
N LEU A 7 -4.88 2.94 11.17
CA LEU A 7 -4.66 2.72 12.59
C LEU A 7 -4.87 1.26 12.98
N ASN A 8 -4.25 0.86 14.09
CA ASN A 8 -4.53 -0.40 14.76
C ASN A 8 -5.91 -0.34 15.45
N THR A 9 -6.61 -1.47 15.55
CA THR A 9 -7.93 -1.52 16.20
C THR A 9 -7.92 -1.03 17.65
N LYS A 10 -6.79 -1.11 18.35
CA LYS A 10 -6.62 -0.59 19.73
C LYS A 10 -6.65 0.94 19.81
N GLU A 11 -6.49 1.62 18.68
CA GLU A 11 -6.49 3.08 18.56
C GLU A 11 -7.89 3.61 18.20
N LEU A 12 -8.88 2.74 17.98
CA LEU A 12 -10.28 3.14 17.83
C LEU A 12 -10.80 3.66 19.17
N SER A 13 -11.08 4.97 19.21
CA SER A 13 -11.54 5.65 20.42
C SER A 13 -12.74 6.56 20.15
N VAL A 14 -13.40 6.99 21.23
CA VAL A 14 -14.53 7.93 21.16
C VAL A 14 -14.07 9.29 20.62
N GLU A 15 -12.84 9.70 20.94
CA GLU A 15 -12.23 10.94 20.48
C GLU A 15 -12.02 10.93 18.96
N LEU A 16 -11.60 9.80 18.38
CA LEU A 16 -11.50 9.65 16.93
C LEU A 16 -12.86 9.83 16.26
N ILE A 17 -13.91 9.20 16.79
CA ILE A 17 -15.27 9.34 16.26
C ILE A 17 -15.74 10.79 16.33
N ARG A 18 -15.49 11.51 17.44
CA ARG A 18 -15.82 12.94 17.56
C ARG A 18 -15.09 13.78 16.52
N SER A 19 -13.81 13.51 16.28
CA SER A 19 -13.03 14.24 15.26
C SER A 19 -13.60 14.05 13.85
N ILE A 20 -14.11 12.85 13.54
CA ILE A 20 -14.77 12.57 12.25
C ILE A 20 -16.10 13.31 12.16
N GLN A 21 -16.90 13.33 13.24
CA GLN A 21 -18.15 14.09 13.30
C GLN A 21 -17.92 15.59 13.07
N GLU A 22 -16.92 16.18 13.74
CA GLU A 22 -16.57 17.59 13.57
C GLU A 22 -16.09 17.92 12.14
N ALA A 23 -15.31 17.02 11.53
CA ALA A 23 -14.76 17.23 10.19
C ALA A 23 -15.82 17.13 9.08
N PHE A 24 -16.86 16.31 9.26
CA PHE A 24 -17.85 16.03 8.22
C PHE A 24 -19.23 16.67 8.47
N GLY A 25 -19.55 17.07 9.71
CA GLY A 25 -20.80 17.76 10.08
C GLY A 25 -22.03 16.88 9.83
N ASP A 26 -23.09 17.47 9.27
CA ASP A 26 -24.38 16.81 9.00
C ASP A 26 -24.40 15.98 7.68
N LYS A 27 -23.24 15.57 7.18
CA LYS A 27 -23.16 14.80 5.93
C LYS A 27 -23.33 13.31 6.21
N ASP A 28 -24.01 12.62 5.30
CA ASP A 28 -23.98 11.15 5.28
C ASP A 28 -22.56 10.67 4.96
N ILE A 29 -22.04 9.76 5.78
CA ILE A 29 -20.71 9.18 5.62
C ILE A 29 -20.78 7.65 5.59
N GLU A 30 -19.83 7.03 4.92
CA GLU A 30 -19.58 5.59 4.94
C GLU A 30 -18.26 5.32 5.67
N ILE A 31 -18.24 4.36 6.60
CA ILE A 31 -17.02 3.88 7.27
C ILE A 31 -16.74 2.46 6.78
N THR A 32 -15.64 2.28 6.05
CA THR A 32 -15.15 0.96 5.64
C THR A 32 -14.04 0.50 6.58
N VAL A 33 -14.24 -0.64 7.25
CA VAL A 33 -13.22 -1.27 8.11
C VAL A 33 -12.68 -2.51 7.40
N THR A 34 -11.38 -2.54 7.14
CA THR A 34 -10.69 -3.69 6.56
C THR A 34 -9.53 -4.08 7.47
N ALA A 35 -9.25 -5.38 7.56
CA ALA A 35 -7.96 -5.80 8.11
C ALA A 35 -6.88 -5.23 7.20
N GLN A 36 -5.95 -4.45 7.76
CA GLN A 36 -4.82 -3.98 6.99
C GLN A 36 -4.07 -5.21 6.49
N ARG A 37 -4.04 -5.38 5.16
CA ARG A 37 -3.19 -6.38 4.53
C ARG A 37 -1.76 -5.95 4.79
N ASP A 38 -0.96 -6.82 5.41
CA ASP A 38 0.46 -6.59 5.46
C ASP A 38 0.99 -6.78 4.02
N ASP A 39 1.33 -5.66 3.38
CA ASP A 39 1.85 -5.67 2.01
C ASP A 39 3.13 -6.49 1.91
N THR A 40 3.93 -6.54 2.99
CA THR A 40 5.11 -7.39 3.07
C THR A 40 4.70 -8.85 3.10
N GLU A 41 3.73 -9.23 3.95
CA GLU A 41 3.19 -10.60 3.97
C GLU A 41 2.64 -10.99 2.60
N PHE A 42 1.91 -10.08 1.94
CA PHE A 42 1.39 -10.32 0.61
C PHE A 42 2.50 -10.53 -0.43
N LEU A 43 3.50 -9.64 -0.48
CA LEU A 43 4.63 -9.78 -1.39
C LEU A 43 5.45 -11.04 -1.09
N LEU A 44 5.53 -11.46 0.17
CA LEU A 44 6.29 -12.65 0.58
C LEU A 44 5.43 -13.93 0.62
N SER A 45 4.17 -13.86 0.22
CA SER A 45 3.17 -14.94 0.41
C SER A 45 3.47 -16.23 -0.36
N THR A 46 4.18 -16.14 -1.49
CA THR A 46 4.59 -17.32 -2.27
C THR A 46 6.11 -17.46 -2.31
N GLU A 47 6.59 -18.69 -2.36
CA GLU A 47 8.03 -18.96 -2.44
C GLU A 47 8.66 -18.37 -3.71
N ALA A 48 7.96 -18.48 -4.85
CA ALA A 48 8.41 -17.91 -6.11
C ALA A 48 8.52 -16.37 -6.03
N ASN A 49 7.50 -15.68 -5.51
CA ASN A 49 7.54 -14.22 -5.43
C ASN A 49 8.57 -13.73 -4.42
N ARG A 50 8.68 -14.40 -3.26
CA ARG A 50 9.69 -14.12 -2.25
C ARG A 50 11.11 -14.26 -2.80
N LYS A 51 11.41 -15.37 -3.49
CA LYS A 51 12.72 -15.60 -4.11
C LYS A 51 13.05 -14.52 -5.13
N GLN A 52 12.13 -14.27 -6.07
CA GLN A 52 12.31 -13.28 -7.12
C GLN A 52 12.54 -11.87 -6.55
N LEU A 53 11.81 -11.49 -5.50
CA LEU A 53 11.92 -10.18 -4.87
C LEU A 53 13.30 -10.01 -4.23
N TYR A 54 13.75 -10.97 -3.42
CA TYR A 54 15.06 -10.90 -2.78
C TYR A 54 16.22 -10.91 -3.79
N GLU A 55 16.14 -11.73 -4.84
CA GLU A 55 17.13 -11.73 -5.92
C GLU A 55 17.19 -10.38 -6.62
N SER A 56 16.04 -9.79 -6.95
CA SER A 56 15.97 -8.47 -7.59
C SER A 56 16.55 -7.36 -6.70
N MET A 57 16.31 -7.41 -5.38
CA MET A 57 16.91 -6.48 -4.41
C MET A 57 18.43 -6.60 -4.35
N ASP A 58 18.96 -7.83 -4.33
CA ASP A 58 20.41 -8.09 -4.32
C ASP A 58 21.09 -7.64 -5.62
N GLU A 59 20.46 -7.88 -6.77
CA GLU A 59 20.96 -7.41 -8.06
C GLU A 59 21.04 -5.89 -8.13
N LEU A 60 20.01 -5.19 -7.65
CA LEU A 60 20.00 -3.73 -7.57
C LEU A 60 21.09 -3.20 -6.64
N ALA A 61 21.26 -3.80 -5.46
CA ALA A 61 22.30 -3.42 -4.50
C ALA A 61 23.71 -3.61 -5.09
N LYS A 62 23.89 -4.59 -5.97
CA LYS A 62 25.14 -4.85 -6.71
C LYS A 62 25.30 -4.01 -7.99
N GLY A 63 24.40 -3.07 -8.25
CA GLY A 63 24.45 -2.20 -9.43
C GLY A 63 24.12 -2.90 -10.75
N LYS A 64 23.48 -4.07 -10.71
CA LYS A 64 23.07 -4.83 -11.90
C LYS A 64 21.73 -4.39 -12.48
N GLY A 65 21.15 -3.31 -11.94
CA GLY A 65 19.89 -2.73 -12.44
C GLY A 65 20.01 -2.18 -13.86
N VAL A 66 18.92 -2.24 -14.61
CA VAL A 66 18.84 -1.68 -15.96
C VAL A 66 18.08 -0.36 -15.93
N ALA A 67 18.79 0.75 -16.12
CA ALA A 67 18.16 2.07 -16.24
C ALA A 67 17.35 2.15 -17.54
N MET A 68 16.06 2.47 -17.44
CA MET A 68 15.17 2.62 -18.59
C MET A 68 14.15 3.74 -18.38
N SER A 69 13.80 4.42 -19.47
CA SER A 69 12.69 5.37 -19.45
C SER A 69 11.35 4.64 -19.42
N VAL A 70 10.33 5.29 -18.87
CA VAL A 70 8.96 4.75 -18.82
C VAL A 70 8.44 4.41 -20.22
N ALA A 71 8.70 5.27 -21.21
CA ALA A 71 8.31 5.02 -22.60
C ALA A 71 8.94 3.72 -23.16
N LYS A 72 10.21 3.44 -22.85
CA LYS A 72 10.89 2.21 -23.27
C LYS A 72 10.33 0.97 -22.55
N LEU A 73 9.99 1.10 -21.27
CA LEU A 73 9.39 0.01 -20.48
C LEU A 73 8.01 -0.38 -21.04
N GLN A 74 7.16 0.62 -21.30
CA GLN A 74 5.82 0.42 -21.87
C GLN A 74 5.88 -0.26 -23.23
N ALA A 75 6.70 0.25 -24.15
CA ALA A 75 6.85 -0.33 -25.49
C ALA A 75 7.34 -1.79 -25.47
N LYS A 76 8.11 -2.17 -24.45
CA LYS A 76 8.71 -3.51 -24.33
C LYS A 76 7.79 -4.54 -23.66
N TYR A 77 7.01 -4.15 -22.65
CA TYR A 77 6.32 -5.12 -21.78
C TYR A 77 4.82 -4.88 -21.59
N LEU A 78 4.26 -3.75 -22.00
CA LEU A 78 2.87 -3.36 -21.71
C LEU A 78 2.06 -3.08 -22.99
N ARG A 79 2.22 -3.92 -24.02
CA ARG A 79 1.42 -3.80 -25.26
C ARG A 79 -0.04 -4.08 -25.02
#